data_AF-A0A371KTA3-F1
#
_entry.id   AF-A0A371KTA3-F1
#
_cell.length_a   1.000
_cell.length_b   1.000
_cell.length_c   1.000
_cell.angle_alpha   90.00
_cell.angle_beta   90.00
_cell.angle_gamma   90.00
#
_symmetry.space_group_name_H-M   'P 1'
#
loop_
_entity.id
_entity.type
_entity.pdbx_description
1 polymer ?
#
loop_
_entity_poly.entity_id
_entity_poly.type
_entity_poly.pdbx_seq_one_letter_code
_entity_poly.pdbx_strand_id
1 'polypeptide(L)'
;MSRWKCGIEGCDGRFEDVESAVIHQTVDHERHECKVCGTVVPEGYFAIRHAFDEHTRAEFVRAYDADSSAVRIREDVKDAVEADADLNSVVETLRERGAL
;
A
#
# COMPACT_ATOMS: atom_id res chain seq x y z
N MET A 1 4.89 21.56 1.69
CA MET A 1 4.72 20.41 2.60
C MET A 1 3.43 19.73 2.21
N SER A 2 3.52 18.71 1.36
CA SER A 2 2.42 17.79 1.08
C SER A 2 2.13 17.02 2.37
N ARG A 3 0.90 17.12 2.88
CA ARG A 3 0.48 16.28 4.01
C ARG A 3 -0.12 15.00 3.44
N TRP A 4 0.58 13.89 3.63
CA TRP A 4 0.07 12.57 3.26
C TRP A 4 -1.03 12.15 4.24
N LYS A 5 -2.13 11.59 3.72
CA LYS A 5 -3.19 10.99 4.54
C LYS A 5 -3.15 9.48 4.34
N CYS A 6 -3.34 8.71 5.41
CA CYS A 6 -3.63 7.29 5.28
C CYS A 6 -4.90 7.09 4.41
N GLY A 7 -4.79 6.22 3.40
CA GLY A 7 -5.89 5.90 2.49
C GLY A 7 -6.75 4.72 2.92
N ILE A 8 -6.43 4.08 4.05
CA ILE A 8 -7.19 2.94 4.58
C ILE A 8 -8.50 3.45 5.17
N GLU A 9 -9.60 2.76 4.84
CA GLU A 9 -10.94 3.14 5.28
C GLU A 9 -11.02 3.22 6.81
N GLY A 10 -11.63 4.30 7.32
CA GLY A 10 -11.74 4.56 8.76
C GLY A 10 -10.46 5.11 9.41
N CYS A 11 -9.38 5.30 8.66
CA CYS A 11 -8.15 5.89 9.18
C CYS A 11 -8.02 7.38 8.86
N ASP A 12 -7.78 8.20 9.89
CA ASP A 12 -7.53 9.64 9.77
C ASP A 12 -6.07 10.05 9.99
N GLY A 13 -5.15 9.08 9.94
CA GLY A 13 -3.70 9.32 10.04
C GLY A 13 -3.22 10.34 9.02
N ARG A 14 -2.43 11.31 9.46
CA ARG A 14 -1.83 12.38 8.64
C ARG A 14 -0.35 12.50 8.96
N PHE A 15 0.47 12.62 7.93
CA PHE A 15 1.92 12.56 8.01
C PHE A 15 2.57 13.67 7.20
N GLU A 16 3.77 14.08 7.60
CA GLU A 16 4.54 15.12 6.90
C GLU A 16 5.24 14.57 5.65
N ASP A 17 5.53 13.27 5.66
CA ASP A 17 6.21 12.53 4.61
C ASP A 17 5.50 11.21 4.29
N VAL A 18 5.80 10.65 3.13
CA VAL A 18 5.16 9.45 2.60
C VAL A 18 5.64 8.20 3.33
N GLU A 19 6.92 8.18 3.72
CA GLU A 19 7.55 7.09 4.44
C GLU A 19 6.82 6.82 5.76
N SER A 20 6.54 7.87 6.52
CA SER A 20 5.77 7.80 7.76
C SER A 20 4.35 7.26 7.53
N ALA A 21 3.72 7.64 6.42
CA ALA A 21 2.39 7.11 6.06
C ALA A 21 2.45 5.61 5.71
N VAL A 22 3.46 5.16 4.96
CA VAL A 22 3.65 3.74 4.60
C VAL A 22 4.03 2.90 5.82
N ILE A 23 4.89 3.42 6.69
CA ILE A 23 5.25 2.76 7.95
C ILE A 23 3.99 2.59 8.81
N HIS A 24 3.20 3.65 8.99
CA HIS A 24 1.92 3.60 9.71
C HIS A 24 0.98 2.54 9.15
N GLN A 25 0.79 2.50 7.82
CA GLN A 25 -0.04 1.48 7.16
C GLN A 25 0.41 0.05 7.50
N THR A 26 1.72 -0.17 7.66
CA THR A 26 2.28 -1.49 7.93
C THR A 26 2.17 -1.90 9.40
N VAL A 27 2.31 -0.95 10.33
CA VAL A 27 2.39 -1.26 11.78
C VAL A 27 1.05 -1.15 12.50
N ASP A 28 0.16 -0.28 12.04
CA ASP A 28 -1.06 0.09 12.78
C ASP A 28 -2.34 -0.48 12.18
N HIS A 29 -2.26 -1.16 11.02
CA HIS A 29 -3.42 -1.76 10.35
C HIS A 29 -3.31 -3.27 10.28
N GLU A 30 -4.48 -3.90 10.24
CA GLU A 30 -4.58 -5.33 10.01
C GLU A 30 -4.00 -5.68 8.64
N ARG A 31 -3.33 -6.83 8.56
CA ARG A 31 -2.75 -7.30 7.30
C ARG A 31 -3.85 -7.69 6.31
N HIS A 32 -3.57 -7.47 5.03
CA HIS A 32 -4.50 -7.75 3.94
C HIS A 32 -4.23 -9.12 3.33
N GLU A 33 -5.26 -9.94 3.19
CA GLU A 33 -5.19 -11.17 2.39
C GLU A 33 -5.43 -10.85 0.92
N CYS A 34 -4.44 -11.11 0.07
CA CYS A 34 -4.58 -10.88 -1.35
C CYS A 34 -5.62 -11.82 -1.96
N LYS A 35 -6.75 -11.28 -2.44
CA LYS A 35 -7.84 -12.10 -3.06
C LYS A 35 -7.44 -12.83 -4.34
N VAL A 36 -6.28 -12.52 -4.94
CA VAL A 36 -5.78 -13.21 -6.14
C VAL A 36 -5.06 -14.50 -5.78
N CYS A 37 -4.21 -14.50 -4.74
CA CYS A 37 -3.31 -15.63 -4.43
C CYS A 37 -3.35 -16.12 -2.97
N GLY A 38 -4.07 -15.46 -2.07
CA GLY A 38 -4.18 -15.81 -0.65
C GLY A 38 -3.00 -15.39 0.23
N THR A 39 -1.97 -14.74 -0.32
CA THR A 39 -0.84 -14.26 0.48
C THR A 39 -1.29 -13.12 1.40
N VAL A 40 -0.92 -13.20 2.69
CA VAL A 40 -1.14 -12.15 3.67
C VAL A 40 0.02 -11.14 3.63
N VAL A 41 -0.28 -9.91 3.23
CA VAL A 41 0.67 -8.79 3.05
C VAL A 41 0.30 -7.62 3.96
N PRO A 42 1.21 -6.68 4.26
CA PRO A 42 0.81 -5.43 4.91
C PRO A 42 -0.21 -4.67 4.07
N GLU A 43 -1.17 -4.03 4.73
CA GLU A 43 -2.22 -3.22 4.08
C GLU A 43 -1.63 -1.91 3.51
N GLY A 44 -2.42 -1.21 2.71
CA GLY A 44 -2.06 0.07 2.12
C GLY A 44 -1.11 -0.10 0.95
N TYR A 45 0.00 0.65 0.95
CA TYR A 45 0.94 0.67 -0.18
C TYR A 45 1.48 -0.72 -0.53
N PHE A 46 1.85 -1.55 0.45
CA PHE A 46 2.40 -2.88 0.16
C PHE A 46 1.36 -3.84 -0.45
N ALA A 47 0.09 -3.73 -0.06
CA ALA A 47 -1.00 -4.49 -0.68
C ALA A 47 -1.22 -4.05 -2.14
N ILE A 48 -1.19 -2.74 -2.41
CA ILE A 48 -1.27 -2.19 -3.76
C ILE A 48 -0.08 -2.67 -4.60
N ARG A 49 1.15 -2.49 -4.09
CA ARG A 49 2.36 -2.90 -4.79
C ARG A 49 2.33 -4.38 -5.13
N HIS A 50 2.02 -5.24 -4.17
CA HIS A 50 1.86 -6.68 -4.40
C HIS A 50 0.84 -6.97 -5.50
N ALA A 51 -0.33 -6.33 -5.46
CA ALA A 51 -1.38 -6.56 -6.44
C ALA A 51 -0.96 -6.22 -7.89
N PHE A 52 -0.12 -5.19 -8.09
CA PHE A 52 0.25 -4.71 -9.44
C PHE A 52 1.67 -5.10 -9.90
N ASP A 53 2.53 -5.58 -8.99
CA ASP A 53 3.83 -6.17 -9.36
C ASP A 53 3.71 -7.68 -9.61
N GLU A 54 2.89 -8.38 -8.84
CA GLU A 54 2.83 -9.85 -8.86
C GLU A 54 1.63 -10.40 -9.66
N HIS A 55 0.63 -9.57 -9.96
CA HIS A 55 -0.58 -9.98 -10.68
C HIS A 55 -0.94 -9.01 -11.80
N THR A 56 -1.73 -9.49 -12.74
CA THR A 56 -2.24 -8.67 -13.84
C THR A 56 -3.48 -7.87 -13.41
N ARG A 57 -3.73 -6.75 -14.09
CA ARG A 57 -4.98 -5.97 -13.94
C ARG A 57 -6.24 -6.83 -14.09
N ALA A 58 -6.21 -7.81 -15.00
CA ALA A 58 -7.34 -8.70 -15.23
C ALA A 58 -7.58 -9.68 -14.07
N GLU A 59 -6.53 -10.14 -13.40
CA GLU A 59 -6.65 -10.93 -12.18
C GLU A 59 -7.17 -10.08 -11.01
N PHE A 60 -6.63 -8.88 -10.83
CA PHE A 60 -7.11 -7.94 -9.83
C PHE A 60 -8.61 -7.63 -10.00
N VAL A 61 -9.03 -7.24 -11.22
CA VAL A 61 -10.44 -6.95 -11.54
C VAL A 61 -11.36 -8.12 -11.18
N ARG A 62 -10.98 -9.35 -11.55
CA ARG A 62 -11.79 -10.54 -11.28
C ARG A 62 -11.84 -10.91 -9.80
N ALA A 63 -10.71 -10.83 -9.10
CA ALA A 63 -10.62 -11.23 -7.69
C ALA A 63 -11.27 -10.23 -6.74
N TYR A 64 -11.24 -8.94 -7.09
CA TYR A 64 -11.76 -7.87 -6.24
C TYR A 64 -13.10 -7.30 -6.70
N ASP A 65 -13.70 -7.84 -7.77
CA ASP A 65 -14.89 -7.28 -8.43
C ASP A 65 -14.72 -5.77 -8.73
N ALA A 66 -13.53 -5.42 -9.23
CA ALA A 66 -13.11 -4.04 -9.41
C ALA A 66 -13.29 -3.56 -10.85
N ASP A 67 -13.38 -2.25 -11.06
CA ASP A 67 -13.44 -1.66 -12.39
C ASP A 67 -12.09 -1.02 -12.81
N SER A 68 -12.05 -0.51 -14.04
CA SER A 68 -10.85 0.16 -14.56
C SER A 68 -10.47 1.43 -13.80
N SER A 69 -11.42 2.09 -13.13
CA SER A 69 -11.15 3.28 -12.31
C SER A 69 -10.43 2.88 -11.02
N ALA A 70 -10.89 1.79 -10.38
CA ALA A 70 -10.27 1.22 -9.20
C ALA A 70 -8.83 0.75 -9.45
N VAL A 71 -8.54 0.26 -10.65
CA VAL A 71 -7.16 -0.04 -11.11
C VAL A 71 -6.34 1.25 -11.20
N ARG A 72 -6.82 2.24 -11.98
CA ARG A 72 -6.08 3.49 -12.19
C ARG A 72 -5.74 4.22 -10.90
N ILE A 73 -6.72 4.35 -9.99
CA ILE A 73 -6.50 5.01 -8.69
C ILE A 73 -5.35 4.34 -7.92
N ARG A 74 -5.26 3.01 -7.94
CA ARG A 74 -4.23 2.28 -7.21
C ARG A 74 -2.87 2.37 -7.88
N GLU A 75 -2.82 2.35 -9.22
CA GLU A 75 -1.59 2.60 -9.96
C GLU A 75 -1.08 4.03 -9.71
N ASP A 76 -1.97 5.04 -9.78
CA ASP A 76 -1.61 6.45 -9.48
C ASP A 76 -1.09 6.60 -8.04
N VAL A 77 -1.70 5.92 -7.06
CA VAL A 77 -1.22 5.92 -5.67
C VAL A 77 0.13 5.24 -5.55
N LYS A 78 0.33 4.09 -6.20
CA LYS A 78 1.62 3.38 -6.20
C LYS A 78 2.72 4.26 -6.78
N ASP A 79 2.48 4.86 -7.95
CA ASP A 79 3.44 5.71 -8.64
C ASP A 79 3.75 6.96 -7.81
N ALA A 80 2.75 7.58 -7.17
CA ALA A 80 2.95 8.73 -6.30
C ALA A 80 3.80 8.38 -5.05
N VAL A 81 3.58 7.22 -4.45
CA VAL A 81 4.41 6.75 -3.33
C VAL A 81 5.84 6.46 -3.79
N GLU A 82 6.02 5.77 -4.92
CA GLU A 82 7.34 5.40 -5.44
C GLU A 82 8.15 6.59 -5.94
N ALA A 83 7.48 7.67 -6.37
CA ALA A 83 8.14 8.91 -6.77
C ALA A 83 8.70 9.71 -5.58
N ASP A 84 8.01 9.68 -4.44
CA ASP A 84 8.35 10.53 -3.29
C ASP A 84 9.09 9.79 -2.17
N ALA A 85 8.91 8.46 -2.04
CA ALA A 85 9.41 7.68 -0.91
C ALA A 85 10.81 7.09 -1.11
N ASP A 86 11.67 7.19 -0.10
CA ASP A 86 12.81 6.28 0.05
C ASP A 86 12.33 4.93 0.63
N LEU A 87 11.96 4.01 -0.27
CA LEU A 87 11.47 2.69 0.12
C LEU A 87 12.52 1.83 0.82
N ASN A 88 13.81 2.06 0.58
CA ASN A 88 14.85 1.32 1.30
C ASN A 88 14.85 1.72 2.78
N SER A 89 14.78 3.03 3.06
CA SER A 89 14.66 3.58 4.41
C SER A 89 13.40 3.07 5.13
N VAL A 90 12.26 3.00 4.43
CA VAL A 90 11.02 2.41 4.97
C VAL A 90 11.21 0.96 5.37
N VAL A 91 11.77 0.12 4.50
CA VAL A 91 12.00 -1.30 4.77
C VAL A 91 12.98 -1.50 5.93
N GLU A 92 14.05 -0.72 5.99
CA GLU A 92 15.01 -0.76 7.10
C GLU A 92 14.30 -0.43 8.42
N THR A 93 13.56 0.67 8.47
CA THR A 93 12.79 1.09 9.65
C THR A 93 11.80 0.00 10.11
N LEU A 94 11.10 -0.65 9.16
CA LEU A 94 10.15 -1.71 9.48
C LEU A 94 10.83 -2.96 10.04
N ARG A 95 12.02 -3.31 9.53
CA ARG A 95 12.83 -4.42 10.07
C ARG A 95 13.30 -4.13 11.50
N GLU A 96 13.76 -2.91 11.78
CA GLU A 96 14.16 -2.50 13.12
C GLU A 96 13.00 -2.58 14.13
N ARG A 97 11.77 -2.34 13.66
CA ARG A 97 10.53 -2.47 14.45
C ARG A 97 9.99 -3.89 14.56
N GLY A 98 10.60 -4.87 13.86
CA GLY A 98 10.11 -6.25 13.79
C GLY A 98 8.76 -6.39 13.08
N ALA A 99 8.42 -5.47 12.17
CA ALA A 99 7.15 -5.44 11.43
C ALA A 99 7.21 -6.14 10.06
N LEU A 100 8.39 -6.62 9.66
CA LEU A 100 8.66 -7.40 8.45
C LEU A 100 9.51 -8.64 8.76
#